data_AF-A0A1I8NDY0-F1
#
_entry.id   AF-A0A1I8NDY0-F1
#
_cell.length_a   1.000
_cell.length_b   1.000
_cell.length_c   1.000
_cell.angle_alpha   90.00
_cell.angle_beta   90.00
_cell.angle_gamma   90.00
#
_symmetry.space_group_name_H-M   'P 1'
#
loop_
_entity.id
_entity.type
_entity.pdbx_description
1 polymer ?
#
loop_
_entity_poly.entity_id
_entity_poly.type
_entity_poly.pdbx_seq_one_letter_code
_entity_poly.pdbx_strand_id
1 'polypeptide(L)'
;IHTAVQQPGFKRVKRGLRPAVHAIHGLKFDATYNTQASTESAEPTDPYFPFQWYLKNTGQNGGKARLDLNVQAAWDQGITGKNVTTAIMDDGVDYMHPDLKFNY
;
A
#
# COMPACT_ATOMS: atom_id res chain seq x y z
N ILE A 1 3.91 1.31 42.94
CA ILE A 1 2.91 0.63 42.09
C ILE A 1 2.53 1.62 41.00
N HIS A 2 3.03 1.44 39.78
CA HIS A 2 2.68 2.34 38.67
C HIS A 2 1.34 1.87 38.09
N THR A 3 0.32 2.73 38.15
CA THR A 3 -1.01 2.45 37.62
C THR A 3 -1.07 2.82 36.14
N ALA A 4 -1.57 1.92 35.29
CA ALA A 4 -1.92 2.22 33.91
C ALA A 4 -3.30 2.89 33.85
N VAL A 5 -3.43 3.99 33.11
CA VAL A 5 -4.71 4.68 32.87
C VAL A 5 -5.12 4.43 31.43
N GLN A 6 -6.25 3.76 31.22
CA GLN A 6 -6.82 3.56 29.89
C GLN A 6 -7.40 4.88 29.38
N GLN A 7 -6.91 5.37 28.25
CA GLN A 7 -7.49 6.54 27.61
C GLN A 7 -8.78 6.14 26.86
N PRO A 8 -9.86 6.95 26.95
CA PRO A 8 -11.09 6.68 26.21
C PRO A 8 -10.81 6.77 24.71
N GLY A 9 -10.85 5.62 24.04
CA GLY A 9 -10.59 5.52 22.60
C GLY A 9 -11.65 6.22 21.75
N PHE A 10 -11.25 6.63 20.54
CA PHE A 10 -12.13 7.23 19.56
C PHE A 10 -13.29 6.29 19.19
N LYS A 11 -14.53 6.77 19.29
CA LYS A 11 -15.73 6.01 18.90
C LYS A 11 -15.74 5.81 17.39
N ARG A 12 -15.28 4.63 16.94
CA ARG A 12 -15.31 4.25 15.51
C ARG A 12 -16.75 4.02 15.06
N VAL A 13 -17.22 4.82 14.11
CA VAL A 13 -18.47 4.56 13.40
C VAL A 13 -18.16 3.69 12.18
N LYS A 14 -18.73 2.48 12.14
CA LYS A 14 -18.55 1.56 11.00
C LYS A 14 -19.13 2.21 9.75
N ARG A 15 -18.29 2.52 8.77
CA ARG A 15 -18.75 2.95 7.44
C ARG A 15 -19.48 1.75 6.83
N GLY A 16 -20.80 1.83 6.71
CA GLY A 16 -21.62 0.79 6.07
C GLY A 16 -21.21 0.55 4.62
N LEU A 17 -21.65 -0.57 4.06
CA LEU A 17 -21.45 -0.90 2.64
C LEU A 17 -22.01 0.25 1.79
N ARG A 18 -21.14 0.93 1.05
CA ARG A 18 -21.58 1.94 0.08
C ARG A 18 -22.09 1.21 -1.17
N PRO A 19 -23.35 1.40 -1.59
CA PRO A 19 -23.82 0.84 -2.85
C PRO A 19 -22.95 1.39 -3.99
N ALA A 20 -22.42 0.51 -4.84
CA ALA A 20 -21.53 0.85 -5.95
C ALA A 20 -22.11 1.87 -6.94
N VAL A 21 -23.43 2.06 -6.92
CA VAL A 21 -24.19 2.86 -7.89
C VAL A 21 -23.90 4.36 -7.81
N HIS A 22 -23.42 4.88 -6.67
CA HIS A 22 -23.12 6.32 -6.50
C HIS A 22 -21.63 6.68 -6.67
N ALA A 23 -20.74 5.69 -6.86
CA ALA A 23 -19.31 5.95 -7.04
C ALA A 23 -18.95 6.36 -8.49
N ILE A 24 -19.85 6.15 -9.46
CA ILE A 24 -19.56 6.35 -10.88
C ILE A 24 -19.90 7.78 -11.35
N HIS A 25 -20.81 8.49 -10.68
CA HIS A 25 -21.33 9.79 -11.18
C HIS A 25 -20.43 11.02 -10.89
N GLY A 26 -19.19 10.80 -10.44
CA GLY A 26 -18.24 11.88 -10.10
C GLY A 26 -16.79 11.64 -10.50
N LEU A 27 -16.45 10.46 -11.03
CA LEU A 27 -15.14 10.22 -11.61
C LEU A 27 -15.16 10.73 -13.05
N LYS A 28 -14.90 12.04 -13.20
CA LYS A 28 -14.48 12.58 -14.48
C LYS A 28 -13.14 11.93 -14.80
N PHE A 29 -13.15 10.95 -15.70
CA PHE A 29 -11.94 10.52 -16.39
C PHE A 29 -11.53 11.68 -17.30
N ASP A 30 -10.81 12.66 -16.73
CA ASP A 30 -10.20 13.72 -17.53
C ASP A 30 -9.08 13.07 -18.35
N ALA A 31 -9.38 12.79 -19.61
CA ALA A 31 -8.47 12.21 -20.62
C ALA A 31 -7.37 13.20 -21.06
N THR A 32 -6.90 14.04 -20.15
CA THR A 32 -5.91 15.12 -20.36
C THR A 32 -4.82 15.09 -19.29
N TYR A 33 -4.44 13.90 -18.82
CA TYR A 33 -3.14 13.74 -18.20
C TYR A 33 -2.10 13.63 -19.32
N ASN A 34 -1.34 14.73 -19.47
CA ASN A 34 -0.27 14.89 -20.44
C ASN A 34 0.61 13.64 -20.55
N THR A 35 0.83 13.20 -21.79
CA THR A 35 1.94 12.35 -22.25
C THR A 35 3.24 13.10 -21.96
N GLN A 36 3.75 13.02 -20.73
CA GLN A 36 5.05 13.53 -20.35
C GLN A 36 5.90 12.38 -19.86
N ALA A 37 6.80 11.99 -20.76
CA ALA A 37 8.03 11.24 -20.55
C ALA A 37 7.90 9.87 -19.86
N SER A 38 8.41 8.86 -20.54
CA SER A 38 8.85 7.59 -19.98
C SER A 38 9.76 7.82 -18.76
N THR A 39 9.20 7.97 -17.57
CA THR A 39 9.86 7.49 -16.37
C THR A 39 9.73 5.99 -16.42
N GLU A 40 10.76 5.34 -16.98
CA GLU A 40 11.13 4.00 -16.59
C GLU A 40 10.88 3.87 -15.09
N SER A 41 9.96 2.98 -14.70
CA SER A 41 9.63 2.78 -13.32
C SER A 41 10.86 2.23 -12.62
N ALA A 42 11.61 3.14 -12.03
CA ALA A 42 12.81 2.81 -11.28
C ALA A 42 12.40 1.79 -10.22
N GLU A 43 13.08 0.65 -10.23
CA GLU A 43 12.89 -0.34 -9.18
C GLU A 43 13.12 0.32 -7.82
N PRO A 44 12.40 -0.12 -6.77
CA PRO A 44 12.61 0.38 -5.43
C PRO A 44 14.10 0.32 -5.05
N THR A 45 14.59 1.41 -4.46
CA THR A 45 15.98 1.54 -4.03
C THR A 45 16.31 0.79 -2.75
N ASP A 46 15.33 0.06 -2.19
CA ASP A 46 15.48 -0.71 -0.97
C ASP A 46 16.50 -1.86 -1.17
N PRO A 47 17.54 -1.97 -0.31
CA PRO A 47 18.58 -2.99 -0.45
C PRO A 47 18.05 -4.43 -0.40
N TYR A 48 16.90 -4.66 0.22
CA TYR A 48 16.29 -5.97 0.36
C TYR A 48 15.23 -6.27 -0.70
N PHE A 49 14.87 -5.31 -1.57
CA PHE A 49 13.92 -5.52 -2.66
C PHE A 49 14.23 -6.74 -3.55
N PRO A 50 15.50 -7.03 -3.94
CA PRO A 50 15.81 -8.22 -4.74
C PRO A 50 15.40 -9.56 -4.09
N PHE A 51 15.28 -9.59 -2.76
CA PHE A 51 14.86 -10.78 -2.00
C PHE A 51 13.34 -10.89 -1.83
N GLN A 52 12.58 -9.82 -2.13
CA GLN A 52 11.12 -9.77 -2.00
C GLN A 52 10.43 -10.38 -3.21
N TRP A 53 10.55 -11.70 -3.35
CA TRP A 53 9.99 -12.48 -4.47
C TRP A 53 8.48 -12.28 -4.68
N TYR A 54 7.73 -11.97 -3.62
CA TYR A 54 6.29 -11.76 -3.70
C TYR A 54 5.91 -10.47 -4.44
N LEU A 55 6.82 -9.48 -4.53
CA LEU A 55 6.63 -8.25 -5.30
C LEU A 55 7.13 -8.43 -6.74
N LYS A 56 8.31 -9.04 -6.90
CA LYS A 56 8.94 -9.32 -8.19
C LYS A 56 9.72 -10.62 -8.15
N ASN A 57 9.26 -11.61 -8.91
CA ASN A 57 9.88 -12.92 -8.98
C ASN A 57 10.66 -13.08 -10.28
N THR A 58 11.98 -13.02 -10.18
CA THR A 58 12.91 -13.26 -11.30
C THR A 58 13.39 -14.71 -11.36
N GLY A 59 12.89 -15.58 -10.47
CA GLY A 59 13.42 -16.93 -10.26
C GLY A 59 14.63 -16.94 -9.31
N GLN A 60 14.82 -15.89 -8.52
CA GLN A 60 16.01 -15.65 -7.69
C GLN A 60 16.38 -16.78 -6.73
N ASN A 61 15.40 -17.59 -6.30
CA ASN A 61 15.58 -18.71 -5.37
C ASN A 61 15.20 -20.06 -6.01
N GLY A 62 15.38 -20.22 -7.33
CA GLY A 62 14.98 -21.44 -8.05
C GLY A 62 13.46 -21.61 -8.16
N GLY A 63 12.70 -20.56 -7.87
CA GLY A 63 11.26 -20.49 -8.09
C GLY A 63 10.90 -20.28 -9.55
N LYS A 64 9.60 -20.41 -9.87
CA LYS A 64 9.09 -20.09 -11.20
C LYS A 64 9.01 -18.57 -11.36
N ALA A 65 9.81 -18.01 -12.27
CA ALA A 65 9.76 -16.60 -12.60
C ALA A 65 8.34 -16.13 -12.93
N ARG A 66 8.01 -14.88 -12.57
CA ARG A 66 6.70 -14.23 -12.75
C ARG A 66 5.54 -14.83 -11.95
N LEU A 67 5.83 -15.76 -11.03
CA LEU A 67 4.87 -16.16 -10.00
C LEU A 67 5.00 -15.20 -8.81
N ASP A 68 4.44 -14.01 -8.97
CA ASP A 68 4.41 -12.90 -8.00
C ASP A 68 3.05 -12.18 -8.05
N LEU A 69 2.90 -11.11 -7.26
CA LEU A 69 1.67 -10.30 -7.22
C LEU A 69 1.52 -9.33 -8.41
N ASN A 70 2.51 -9.26 -9.32
CA ASN A 70 2.55 -8.34 -10.46
C ASN A 70 2.26 -6.87 -10.09
N VAL A 71 2.79 -6.41 -8.95
CA VAL A 71 2.54 -5.06 -8.41
C VAL A 71 3.26 -3.96 -9.19
N GLN A 72 4.34 -4.30 -9.92
CA GLN A 72 5.11 -3.34 -10.69
C GLN A 72 4.22 -2.59 -11.70
N ALA A 73 3.34 -3.30 -12.42
CA ALA A 73 2.41 -2.67 -13.36
C ALA A 73 1.46 -1.65 -12.71
N ALA A 74 1.13 -1.80 -11.42
CA ALA A 74 0.32 -0.84 -10.68
C ALA A 74 1.15 0.37 -10.23
N TRP A 75 2.40 0.16 -9.81
CA TRP A 75 3.33 1.23 -9.47
C TRP A 75 3.71 2.09 -10.69
N ASP A 76 3.85 1.48 -11.87
CA ASP A 76 4.05 2.17 -13.14
C ASP A 76 2.89 3.12 -13.47
N GLN A 77 1.69 2.81 -12.97
CA GLN A 77 0.50 3.65 -13.07
C GLN A 77 0.36 4.65 -11.90
N GLY A 78 1.33 4.70 -10.99
CA GLY A 78 1.32 5.55 -9.80
C GLY A 78 0.39 5.07 -8.68
N ILE A 79 -0.13 3.84 -8.74
CA ILE A 79 -1.03 3.27 -7.72
C ILE A 79 -0.19 2.65 -6.61
N THR A 80 -0.05 3.36 -5.49
CA THR A 80 0.80 2.94 -4.35
C THR A 80 0.04 2.63 -3.06
N GLY A 81 -1.28 2.85 -3.03
CA GLY A 81 -2.08 2.77 -1.79
C GLY A 81 -2.10 4.08 -0.97
N LYS A 82 -1.57 5.19 -1.51
CA LYS A 82 -1.69 6.52 -0.88
C LYS A 82 -3.16 6.83 -0.55
N ASN A 83 -3.39 7.37 0.66
CA ASN A 83 -4.71 7.65 1.24
C ASN A 83 -5.57 6.41 1.57
N VAL A 84 -5.00 5.21 1.59
CA VAL A 84 -5.66 4.00 2.11
C VAL A 84 -5.19 3.76 3.56
N THR A 85 -6.13 3.59 4.49
CA THR A 85 -5.81 3.22 5.87
C THR A 85 -6.05 1.74 6.09
N THR A 86 -5.00 1.00 6.43
CA THR A 86 -5.04 -0.43 6.74
C THR A 86 -4.96 -0.63 8.25
N ALA A 87 -5.80 -1.51 8.81
CA ALA A 87 -5.75 -1.88 10.22
C ALA A 87 -5.23 -3.32 10.36
N ILE A 88 -4.19 -3.49 11.17
CA ILE A 88 -3.59 -4.79 11.50
C ILE A 88 -4.03 -5.14 12.93
N MET A 89 -4.72 -6.26 13.09
CA MET A 89 -5.15 -6.77 14.40
C MET A 89 -4.23 -7.94 14.79
N ASP A 90 -3.14 -7.62 15.46
CA ASP A 90 -2.09 -8.57 15.88
C ASP A 90 -1.62 -8.23 17.32
N ASP A 91 -0.51 -8.81 17.76
CA ASP A 91 0.12 -8.56 19.08
C ASP A 91 0.65 -7.12 19.26
N GLY A 92 0.94 -6.41 18.17
CA GLY A 92 1.34 -5.02 18.15
C GLY A 92 1.97 -4.60 16.83
N VAL A 93 2.42 -3.34 16.75
CA VAL A 93 3.25 -2.84 15.65
C VAL A 93 4.29 -1.88 16.21
N ASP A 94 5.55 -2.05 15.83
CA ASP A 94 6.59 -1.07 16.14
C ASP A 94 6.43 0.15 15.21
N TYR A 95 5.61 1.10 15.66
CA TYR A 95 5.33 2.32 14.92
C TYR A 95 6.54 3.28 14.82
N MET A 96 7.63 3.03 15.55
CA MET A 96 8.85 3.85 15.50
C MET A 96 9.91 3.28 14.55
N HIS A 97 9.70 2.08 14.01
CA HIS A 97 10.62 1.46 13.06
C HIS A 97 10.90 2.41 11.88
N PRO A 98 12.16 2.58 11.44
CA PRO A 98 12.53 3.56 10.42
C PRO A 98 11.76 3.37 9.10
N ASP A 99 11.36 2.14 8.79
CA ASP A 99 10.62 1.77 7.57
C ASP A 99 9.08 1.86 7.72
N LEU A 100 8.57 2.04 8.95
CA LEU A 100 7.12 2.11 9.23
C LEU A 100 6.66 3.49 9.70
N LYS A 101 7.52 4.24 10.41
CA LYS A 101 7.17 5.49 11.10
C LYS A 101 6.55 6.59 10.23
N PHE A 102 6.83 6.59 8.92
CA PHE A 102 6.28 7.58 7.99
C PHE A 102 4.89 7.18 7.45
N ASN A 103 4.44 5.94 7.72
CA ASN A 103 3.21 5.34 7.22
C ASN A 103 2.26 4.85 8.34
N TYR A 104 2.53 5.23 9.59
CA TYR A 104 1.69 4.91 10.75
C TYR A 104 0.65 6.01 11.05
#